data_AF-A0A417YJP1-F1
#
_entry.id   AF-A0A417YJP1-F1
#
_cell.length_a   1.000
_cell.length_b   1.000
_cell.length_c   1.000
_cell.angle_alpha   90.00
_cell.angle_beta   90.00
_cell.angle_gamma   90.00
#
_symmetry.space_group_name_H-M   'P 1'
#
loop_
_entity.id
_entity.type
_entity.pdbx_description
1 polymer ?
#
loop_
_entity_poly.entity_id
_entity_poly.type
_entity_poly.pdbx_seq_one_letter_code
_entity_poly.pdbx_strand_id
1 'polypeptide(L)'
;MKKQVEDLIYQYYWRKKEVSRICSILWRRYSLTPSAGMVSKYGIEATLPKANTSLKSYAEMDALDARDKRLYDRYKDYEEIVKAIESIANYLEDEQQKIILDCMMEGMSYRSIADHLGINRNKIRLMKEKMLCQICQKCHFLHDLIDKKTA
;
A
#
# COMPACT_ATOMS: atom_id res chain seq x y z
N MET A 1 12.50 -16.16 6.16
CA MET A 1 12.56 -15.18 5.05
C MET A 1 11.54 -15.42 3.94
N LYS A 2 11.64 -16.46 3.11
CA LYS A 2 10.67 -16.69 2.00
C LYS A 2 9.21 -16.64 2.43
N LYS A 3 8.90 -17.28 3.56
CA LYS A 3 7.55 -17.26 4.16
C LYS A 3 7.10 -15.86 4.58
N GLN A 4 8.00 -15.04 5.13
CA GLN A 4 7.68 -13.65 5.51
C GLN A 4 7.39 -12.79 4.27
N VAL A 5 8.14 -12.98 3.19
CA VAL A 5 7.90 -12.30 1.90
C VAL A 5 6.58 -12.77 1.28
N GLU A 6 6.30 -14.07 1.31
CA GLU A 6 5.03 -14.63 0.86
C GLU A 6 3.85 -14.04 1.66
N ASP A 7 3.95 -14.02 2.99
CA ASP A 7 2.93 -13.42 3.86
C ASP A 7 2.77 -11.92 3.57
N LEU A 8 3.87 -11.22 3.28
CA LEU A 8 3.85 -9.80 2.92
C LEU A 8 3.06 -9.54 1.63
N ILE A 9 3.30 -10.36 0.60
CA ILE A 9 2.59 -10.31 -0.68
C ILE A 9 1.10 -10.58 -0.48
N TYR A 10 0.72 -11.62 0.27
CA TYR A 10 -0.70 -11.90 0.53
C TYR A 10 -1.40 -10.82 1.36
N GLN A 11 -0.66 -10.16 2.26
CA GLN A 11 -1.20 -9.06 3.05
C GLN A 11 -1.40 -7.78 2.25
N TYR A 12 -0.86 -7.69 1.02
CA TYR A 12 -1.03 -6.54 0.14
C TYR A 12 -2.51 -6.20 -0.09
N TYR A 13 -3.35 -7.20 -0.37
CA TYR A 13 -4.75 -6.99 -0.74
C TYR A 13 -5.53 -6.16 0.29
N TRP A 14 -5.49 -6.57 1.56
CA TRP A 14 -6.21 -5.86 2.62
C TRP A 14 -5.52 -4.55 2.99
N ARG A 15 -4.18 -4.47 2.89
CA ARG A 15 -3.44 -3.23 3.15
C ARG A 15 -3.78 -2.15 2.14
N LYS A 16 -3.84 -2.48 0.86
CA LYS A 16 -4.25 -1.54 -0.19
C LYS A 16 -5.67 -1.03 0.05
N LYS A 17 -6.61 -1.92 0.39
CA LYS A 17 -7.97 -1.53 0.78
C LYS A 17 -8.00 -0.61 2.00
N GLU A 18 -7.18 -0.90 3.00
CA GLU A 18 -7.09 -0.11 4.22
C GLU A 18 -6.47 1.26 3.97
N VAL A 19 -5.43 1.34 3.14
CA VAL A 19 -4.86 2.61 2.64
C VAL A 19 -5.94 3.43 1.93
N SER A 20 -6.69 2.83 1.01
CA SER A 20 -7.81 3.51 0.33
C SER A 20 -8.89 3.96 1.31
N ARG A 21 -9.24 3.14 2.31
CA ARG A 21 -10.23 3.49 3.34
C ARG A 21 -9.76 4.65 4.20
N ILE A 22 -8.54 4.60 4.73
CA ILE A 22 -7.96 5.68 5.55
C ILE A 22 -7.83 6.94 4.71
N CYS A 23 -7.39 6.82 3.45
CA CYS A 23 -7.32 7.93 2.52
C CYS A 23 -8.71 8.57 2.33
N SER A 24 -9.74 7.77 2.09
CA SER A 24 -11.10 8.30 2.01
C SER A 24 -11.53 9.00 3.30
N ILE A 25 -11.19 8.50 4.48
CA ILE A 25 -11.60 9.13 5.76
C ILE A 25 -10.88 10.47 5.98
N LEU A 26 -9.56 10.47 5.81
CA LEU A 26 -8.72 11.63 6.07
C LEU A 26 -8.98 12.75 5.05
N TRP A 27 -9.21 12.43 3.77
CA TRP A 27 -9.43 13.44 2.74
C TRP A 27 -10.92 13.77 2.49
N ARG A 28 -11.88 12.86 2.74
CA ARG A 28 -13.33 13.15 2.64
C ARG A 28 -13.83 14.05 3.77
N ARG A 29 -13.27 13.92 4.99
CA ARG A 29 -13.57 14.86 6.10
C ARG A 29 -13.20 16.30 5.75
N TYR A 30 -12.16 16.49 4.95
CA TYR A 30 -11.75 17.82 4.48
C TYR A 30 -12.52 18.28 3.22
N SER A 31 -13.08 17.35 2.43
CA SER A 31 -13.94 17.68 1.29
C SER A 31 -15.37 18.09 1.68
N LEU A 32 -15.87 17.68 2.85
CA LEU A 32 -17.28 17.86 3.23
C LEU A 32 -17.51 18.56 4.57
N THR A 33 -16.47 19.00 5.28
CA THR A 33 -16.66 19.80 6.51
C THR A 33 -15.61 20.89 6.68
N PRO A 34 -16.02 22.18 6.71
CA PRO A 34 -15.24 23.26 7.29
C PRO A 34 -15.21 23.11 8.82
N SER A 35 -14.35 22.25 9.35
CA SER A 35 -14.15 22.06 10.79
C SER A 35 -12.83 21.32 11.00
N ALA A 36 -11.70 21.95 11.32
CA ALA A 36 -11.50 22.83 12.47
C ALA A 36 -10.71 24.08 12.07
N GLY A 37 -11.21 25.26 12.46
CA GLY A 37 -10.56 26.55 12.21
C GLY A 37 -11.31 27.50 11.27
N MET A 38 -12.53 27.17 10.85
CA MET A 38 -13.41 28.11 10.16
C MET A 38 -14.05 29.07 11.17
N VAL A 39 -13.22 29.97 11.72
CA VAL A 39 -13.68 31.35 11.83
C VAL A 39 -14.00 31.73 10.39
N SER A 40 -15.27 32.01 10.11
CA SER A 40 -15.71 32.45 8.78
C SER A 40 -14.83 33.62 8.37
N LYS A 41 -13.84 33.38 7.51
CA LYS A 41 -12.97 34.44 6.99
C LYS A 41 -13.79 35.22 5.98
N TYR A 42 -14.51 36.22 6.47
CA TYR A 42 -15.14 37.22 5.61
C TYR A 42 -14.02 38.07 4.99
N GLY A 43 -13.82 37.96 3.69
CA GLY A 43 -12.80 38.74 2.96
C GLY A 43 -12.45 38.17 1.60
N ILE A 44 -11.72 38.96 0.82
CA ILE A 44 -11.25 38.64 -0.55
C ILE A 44 -10.42 37.34 -0.57
N GLU A 45 -9.77 36.99 0.54
CA GLU A 45 -9.02 35.73 0.71
C GLU A 45 -9.84 34.45 0.51
N ALA A 46 -11.17 34.49 0.67
CA ALA A 46 -12.05 33.32 0.46
C ALA A 46 -12.28 33.00 -1.03
N THR A 47 -11.95 33.94 -1.93
CA THR A 47 -12.15 33.79 -3.39
C THR A 47 -10.95 33.17 -4.10
N LEU A 48 -9.80 33.03 -3.42
CA LEU A 48 -8.61 32.45 -4.02
C LEU A 48 -8.67 30.91 -3.95
N PRO A 49 -8.51 30.19 -5.08
CA PRO A 49 -8.42 28.74 -5.06
C PRO A 49 -7.16 28.34 -4.30
N LYS A 50 -7.33 27.59 -3.20
CA LYS A 50 -6.20 27.07 -2.45
C LYS A 50 -5.50 25.99 -3.27
N ALA A 51 -4.16 26.03 -3.26
CA ALA A 51 -3.35 24.96 -3.81
C ALA A 51 -3.75 23.64 -3.15
N ASN A 52 -4.17 22.71 -3.99
CA ASN A 52 -4.41 21.31 -3.70
C ASN A 52 -3.08 20.60 -3.46
N THR A 53 -2.38 20.96 -2.39
CA THR A 53 -1.19 20.22 -1.95
C THR A 53 -1.63 18.86 -1.41
N SER A 54 -1.17 17.81 -2.10
CA SER A 54 -1.42 16.39 -1.77
C SER A 54 -0.95 16.00 -0.35
N LEU A 55 -0.03 16.78 0.24
CA LEU A 55 0.46 16.61 1.61
C LEU A 55 -0.08 17.69 2.56
N LYS A 56 -0.49 17.26 3.76
CA LYS A 56 -0.90 18.16 4.86
C LYS A 56 0.27 19.05 5.28
N SER A 57 -0.01 20.33 5.51
CA SER A 57 0.97 21.25 6.10
C SER A 57 1.22 20.89 7.58
N TYR A 58 2.40 21.22 8.11
CA TYR A 58 2.74 21.01 9.53
C TYR A 58 1.68 21.61 10.49
N ALA A 59 1.13 22.77 10.16
CA ALA A 59 0.05 23.41 10.94
C ALA A 59 -1.27 22.61 10.92
N GLU A 60 -1.57 21.93 9.81
CA GLU A 60 -2.74 21.06 9.70
C GLU A 60 -2.54 19.74 10.44
N MET A 61 -1.29 19.26 10.55
CA MET A 61 -0.94 18.07 11.34
C MET A 61 -1.10 18.30 12.85
N ASP A 62 -0.72 19.47 13.35
CA ASP A 62 -0.87 19.82 14.76
C ASP A 62 -2.33 19.96 15.18
N ALA A 63 -3.18 20.43 14.26
CA ALA A 63 -4.63 20.53 14.44
C ALA A 63 -5.38 19.19 14.32
N LEU A 64 -4.70 18.08 14.01
CA LEU A 64 -5.36 16.78 13.96
C LEU A 64 -5.69 16.26 15.36
N ASP A 65 -6.92 15.81 15.52
CA ASP A 65 -7.33 15.04 16.69
C ASP A 65 -6.44 13.80 16.87
N ALA A 66 -6.30 13.32 18.11
CA ALA A 66 -5.53 12.12 18.44
C ALA A 66 -6.00 10.86 17.67
N ARG A 67 -7.25 10.84 17.19
CA ARG A 67 -7.76 9.81 16.28
C ARG A 67 -7.16 9.93 14.87
N ASP A 68 -7.10 11.13 14.34
CA ASP A 68 -6.67 11.38 12.96
C ASP A 68 -5.15 11.24 12.81
N LYS A 69 -4.38 11.62 13.85
CA LYS A 69 -2.93 11.33 13.93
C LYS A 69 -2.65 9.82 13.84
N ARG A 70 -3.31 9.02 14.69
CA ARG A 70 -3.19 7.54 14.67
C ARG A 70 -3.57 6.91 13.33
N LEU A 71 -4.57 7.45 12.62
CA LEU A 71 -4.94 6.98 11.29
C LEU A 71 -3.88 7.36 10.25
N TYR A 72 -3.34 8.58 10.33
CA TYR A 72 -2.31 9.06 9.43
C TYR A 72 -0.99 8.30 9.56
N ASP A 73 -0.54 8.00 10.78
CA ASP A 73 0.66 7.21 11.02
C ASP A 73 0.50 5.80 10.43
N ARG A 74 -0.65 5.16 10.69
CA ARG A 74 -0.98 3.86 10.09
C ARG A 74 -1.04 3.92 8.55
N TYR A 75 -1.56 5.01 8.00
CA TYR A 75 -1.59 5.22 6.55
C TYR A 75 -0.17 5.25 5.98
N LYS A 76 0.75 6.00 6.60
CA LYS A 76 2.15 6.06 6.17
C LYS A 76 2.82 4.70 6.18
N ASP A 77 2.66 3.95 7.28
CA ASP A 77 3.26 2.62 7.43
C ASP A 77 2.77 1.68 6.33
N TYR A 78 1.45 1.66 6.08
CA TYR A 78 0.89 0.79 5.04
C TYR A 78 1.22 1.27 3.63
N GLU A 79 1.28 2.57 3.39
CA GLU A 79 1.66 3.13 2.10
C GLU A 79 3.11 2.79 1.73
N GLU A 80 4.05 2.91 2.67
CA GLU A 80 5.45 2.51 2.45
C GLU A 80 5.55 1.04 2.05
N ILE A 81 4.83 0.16 2.76
CA ILE A 81 4.85 -1.27 2.48
C ILE A 81 4.17 -1.59 1.14
N VAL A 82 3.04 -0.97 0.82
CA VAL A 82 2.33 -1.17 -0.45
C VAL A 82 3.23 -0.78 -1.62
N LYS A 83 3.88 0.40 -1.55
CA LYS A 83 4.83 0.86 -2.58
C LYS A 83 6.02 -0.07 -2.73
N ALA A 84 6.55 -0.57 -1.62
CA ALA A 84 7.63 -1.54 -1.63
C ALA A 84 7.24 -2.87 -2.29
N ILE A 85 5.99 -3.33 -2.12
CA ILE A 85 5.50 -4.55 -2.78
C ILE A 85 5.28 -4.31 -4.28
N GLU A 86 4.72 -3.15 -4.66
CA GLU A 86 4.51 -2.79 -6.07
C GLU A 86 5.83 -2.68 -6.83
N SER A 87 6.92 -2.24 -6.18
CA SER A 87 8.23 -2.17 -6.83
C SER A 87 8.84 -3.55 -7.09
N ILE A 88 8.44 -4.61 -6.39
CA ILE A 88 8.95 -5.98 -6.57
C ILE A 88 8.72 -6.47 -8.01
N ALA A 89 7.57 -6.13 -8.60
CA ALA A 89 7.22 -6.56 -9.96
C ALA A 89 8.26 -6.13 -11.00
N ASN A 90 8.98 -5.03 -10.77
CA ASN A 90 10.03 -4.53 -11.65
C ASN A 90 11.30 -5.39 -11.66
N TYR A 91 11.53 -6.20 -10.62
CA TYR A 91 12.72 -7.05 -10.49
C TYR A 91 12.53 -8.47 -11.05
N LEU A 92 11.28 -8.83 -11.37
CA LEU A 92 10.95 -10.07 -12.05
C LEU A 92 11.17 -9.92 -13.56
N GLU A 93 11.88 -10.87 -14.16
CA GLU A 93 12.14 -10.87 -15.60
C GLU A 93 11.06 -11.64 -16.38
N ASP A 94 10.56 -12.72 -15.79
CA ASP A 94 9.58 -13.61 -16.41
C ASP A 94 8.14 -13.07 -16.28
N GLU A 95 7.47 -12.89 -17.41
CA GLU A 95 6.10 -12.38 -17.48
C GLU A 95 5.11 -13.31 -16.76
N GLN A 96 5.32 -14.63 -16.82
CA GLN A 96 4.46 -15.57 -16.10
C GLN A 96 4.59 -15.41 -14.58
N GLN A 97 5.79 -15.06 -14.08
CA GLN A 97 6.00 -14.80 -12.66
C GLN A 97 5.35 -13.49 -12.22
N LYS A 98 5.35 -12.46 -13.07
CA LYS A 98 4.62 -11.22 -12.82
C LYS A 98 3.12 -11.47 -12.69
N ILE A 99 2.53 -12.23 -13.62
CA ILE A 99 1.11 -12.60 -13.55
C ILE A 99 0.81 -13.37 -12.26
N ILE A 100 1.66 -14.33 -11.87
CA ILE A 100 1.48 -15.06 -10.60
C ILE A 100 1.54 -14.10 -9.40
N LEU A 101 2.49 -13.15 -9.39
CA LEU A 101 2.61 -12.14 -8.34
C LEU A 101 1.35 -11.28 -8.25
N ASP A 102 0.87 -10.77 -9.38
CA ASP A 102 -0.36 -9.97 -9.46
C ASP A 102 -1.55 -10.75 -8.91
N CYS A 103 -1.71 -12.02 -9.31
CA CYS A 103 -2.78 -12.85 -8.79
C CYS A 103 -2.67 -13.11 -7.28
N MET A 104 -1.45 -13.27 -6.76
CA MET A 104 -1.22 -13.41 -5.32
C MET A 104 -1.54 -12.11 -4.56
N MET A 105 -1.18 -10.95 -5.13
CA MET A 105 -1.50 -9.64 -4.58
C MET A 105 -3.02 -9.37 -4.55
N GLU A 106 -3.76 -9.92 -5.50
CA GLU A 106 -5.24 -9.89 -5.50
C GLU A 106 -5.89 -10.84 -4.50
N GLY A 107 -5.10 -11.74 -3.89
CA GLY A 107 -5.59 -12.74 -2.94
C GLY A 107 -6.25 -13.94 -3.60
N MET A 108 -5.95 -14.22 -4.88
CA MET A 108 -6.46 -15.41 -5.56
C MET A 108 -5.92 -16.70 -4.95
N SER A 109 -6.77 -17.73 -4.94
CA SER A 109 -6.34 -19.07 -4.51
C SER A 109 -5.42 -19.72 -5.54
N TYR A 110 -4.53 -20.62 -5.10
CA TYR A 110 -3.67 -21.39 -6.01
C TYR A 110 -4.43 -22.18 -7.08
N ARG A 111 -5.69 -22.55 -6.82
CA ARG A 111 -6.54 -23.22 -7.83
C ARG A 111 -6.96 -22.21 -8.88
N SER A 112 -7.47 -21.06 -8.46
CA SER A 112 -7.86 -19.96 -9.34
C SER A 112 -6.69 -19.48 -10.21
N ILE A 113 -5.48 -19.40 -9.66
CA ILE A 113 -4.27 -19.03 -10.41
C ILE A 113 -3.93 -20.11 -11.46
N ALA A 114 -4.09 -21.39 -11.11
CA ALA A 114 -3.90 -22.52 -12.02
C ALA A 114 -4.88 -22.49 -13.19
N ASP A 115 -6.13 -22.23 -12.90
CA ASP A 115 -7.19 -22.14 -13.90
C ASP A 115 -6.98 -20.91 -14.80
N HIS A 116 -6.56 -19.77 -14.22
CA HIS A 116 -6.28 -18.53 -14.96
C HIS A 116 -5.12 -18.68 -15.96
N LEU A 117 -4.04 -19.34 -15.56
CA LEU A 117 -2.86 -19.57 -16.42
C LEU A 117 -3.00 -20.80 -17.33
N GLY A 118 -4.00 -21.67 -17.09
CA GLY A 118 -4.14 -22.94 -17.80
C GLY A 118 -3.01 -23.94 -17.49
N ILE A 119 -2.43 -23.88 -16.29
CA ILE A 119 -1.24 -24.64 -15.90
C ILE A 119 -1.56 -25.53 -14.69
N ASN A 120 -0.90 -26.71 -14.61
CA ASN A 120 -0.99 -27.56 -13.43
C ASN A 120 -0.54 -26.82 -12.14
N ARG A 121 -1.34 -26.95 -11.07
CA ARG A 121 -1.06 -26.43 -9.72
C ARG A 121 0.37 -26.72 -9.23
N ASN A 122 0.94 -27.87 -9.57
CA ASN A 122 2.32 -28.22 -9.17
C ASN A 122 3.36 -27.31 -9.84
N LYS A 123 3.15 -26.96 -11.12
CA LYS A 123 4.04 -26.06 -11.84
C LYS A 123 3.95 -24.63 -11.28
N ILE A 124 2.77 -24.18 -10.85
CA ILE A 124 2.64 -22.89 -10.14
C ILE A 124 3.41 -22.88 -8.83
N ARG A 125 3.34 -23.95 -8.03
CA ARG A 125 4.15 -24.04 -6.80
C ARG A 125 5.64 -23.88 -7.08
N LEU A 126 6.14 -24.53 -8.14
CA LEU A 126 7.54 -24.41 -8.56
C LEU A 126 7.88 -22.99 -9.05
N MET A 127 7.00 -22.38 -9.84
CA MET A 127 7.20 -21.02 -10.35
C MET A 127 7.16 -19.98 -9.23
N LYS A 128 6.23 -20.11 -8.28
CA LYS A 128 6.19 -19.29 -7.07
C LYS A 128 7.50 -19.41 -6.28
N GLU A 129 7.98 -20.64 -6.06
CA GLU A 129 9.21 -20.85 -5.31
C GLU A 129 10.41 -20.19 -5.98
N LYS A 130 10.52 -20.30 -7.31
CA LYS A 130 11.55 -19.61 -8.11
C LYS A 130 11.42 -18.09 -8.02
N MET A 131 10.21 -17.56 -8.17
CA MET A 131 9.91 -16.14 -8.04
C MET A 131 10.32 -15.62 -6.66
N LEU A 132 9.93 -16.30 -5.57
CA LEU A 132 10.31 -15.92 -4.21
C LEU A 132 11.83 -15.95 -4.00
N CYS A 133 12.54 -16.93 -4.57
CA CYS A 133 14.01 -16.94 -4.56
C CYS A 133 14.59 -15.71 -5.25
N GLN A 134 14.10 -15.33 -6.44
CA GLN A 134 14.58 -14.16 -7.17
C GLN A 134 14.33 -12.87 -6.39
N ILE A 135 13.14 -12.72 -5.80
CA ILE A 135 12.79 -11.55 -4.98
C ILE A 135 13.72 -11.46 -3.78
N CYS A 136 13.92 -12.56 -3.04
CA CYS A 136 14.83 -12.58 -1.90
C CYS A 136 16.28 -12.25 -2.27
N GLN A 137 16.73 -12.59 -3.49
CA GLN A 137 18.10 -12.29 -3.94
C GLN A 137 18.26 -10.85 -4.42
N LYS A 138 17.26 -10.32 -5.16
CA LYS A 138 17.37 -9.01 -5.83
C LYS A 138 16.86 -7.84 -4.97
N CYS A 139 15.94 -8.08 -4.04
CA CYS A 139 15.27 -7.03 -3.28
C CYS A 139 15.86 -6.90 -1.86
N HIS A 140 17.02 -6.25 -1.74
CA HIS A 140 17.63 -5.98 -0.44
C HIS A 140 16.76 -5.08 0.44
N PHE A 141 16.07 -4.09 -0.13
CA PHE A 141 15.17 -3.18 0.60
C PHE A 141 14.03 -3.90 1.36
N LEU A 142 13.61 -5.09 0.93
CA LEU A 142 12.63 -5.88 1.66
C LEU A 142 13.19 -6.42 2.98
N HIS A 143 14.50 -6.63 3.08
CA HIS A 143 15.15 -7.05 4.30
C HIS A 143 15.06 -5.93 5.33
N ASP A 144 15.42 -4.71 4.94
CA ASP A 144 15.33 -3.52 5.81
C ASP A 144 13.90 -3.29 6.31
N LEU A 145 12.89 -3.50 5.45
CA LEU A 145 11.48 -3.39 5.82
C LEU A 145 11.02 -4.48 6.79
N ILE A 146 11.48 -5.72 6.62
CA ILE A 146 11.16 -6.82 7.53
C ILE A 146 11.84 -6.57 8.89
N ASP A 147 13.09 -6.12 8.89
CA ASP A 147 13.88 -5.88 10.10
C ASP A 147 13.29 -4.73 10.93
N LYS A 148 12.89 -3.63 10.28
CA LYS A 148 12.16 -2.51 10.92
C LYS A 148 10.86 -2.95 11.62
N LYS A 149 10.21 -4.01 11.14
CA LYS A 149 8.95 -4.51 11.70
C LYS A 149 9.17 -5.45 12.89
N THR A 150 10.34 -6.09 12.97
CA THR A 150 10.71 -6.98 14.07
C THR A 150 11.40 -6.28 15.25
N ALA A 151 11.88 -5.05 15.04
CA ALA A 151 12.42 -4.17 16.08
C ALA A 151 11.30 -3.45 16.85
#